data_AF-A0A1U7TIX2-F1
#
_entry.id   AF-A0A1U7TIX2-F1
#
_cell.length_a   1.000
_cell.length_b   1.000
_cell.length_c   1.000
_cell.angle_alpha   90.00
_cell.angle_beta   90.00
_cell.angle_gamma   90.00
#
_symmetry.space_group_name_H-M   'P 1'
#
loop_
_entity.id
_entity.type
_entity.pdbx_description
1 polymer ?
#
loop_
_entity_poly.entity_id
_entity_poly.type
_entity_poly.pdbx_seq_one_letter_code
_entity_poly.pdbx_strand_id
1 'polypeptide(L)'
;MEIMKLKIGKGPAHFITEHQKSFSGIKGLQLKVNLQPNDNYFFYVRAINTFGTSEQSEAALISTRGTRFLLLRETAHPALQISSSGTVISFAERRRLTEIPSVLGEELPACGQHYWETTVTDCPAYQLGICASSAVRAGALGHAETSWYMHCSEPQRYTFFYSGIVSDVHVSERPARVGILLDYGGQRLLFINAHSGQLLFSIRHRFNEGVHPAFALEKPGKCTLHLGIEPPDSVRHK
;
A
#
# COMPACT_ATOMS: atom_id res chain seq x y z
N MET A 1 -8.15 13.39 -36.71
CA MET A 1 -7.39 13.08 -35.48
C MET A 1 -7.69 11.63 -35.12
N GLU A 2 -6.67 10.80 -35.04
CA GLU A 2 -6.82 9.39 -34.70
C GLU A 2 -6.69 9.23 -33.17
N ILE A 3 -7.69 8.63 -32.56
CA ILE A 3 -7.76 8.42 -31.12
C ILE A 3 -7.62 6.93 -30.87
N MET A 4 -6.51 6.52 -30.26
CA MET A 4 -6.42 5.16 -29.71
C MET A 4 -7.32 5.04 -28.49
N LYS A 5 -8.16 4.00 -28.48
CA LYS A 5 -8.91 3.60 -27.29
C LYS A 5 -8.34 2.31 -26.74
N LEU A 6 -8.05 2.34 -25.43
CA LEU A 6 -7.68 1.16 -24.66
C LEU A 6 -8.94 0.60 -23.98
N LYS A 7 -9.19 -0.70 -24.16
CA LYS A 7 -10.26 -1.44 -23.48
C LYS A 7 -9.63 -2.48 -22.57
N ILE A 8 -10.12 -2.55 -21.33
CA ILE A 8 -9.63 -3.48 -20.32
C ILE A 8 -10.79 -4.35 -19.86
N GLY A 9 -10.61 -5.67 -19.91
CA GLY A 9 -11.53 -6.67 -19.37
C GLY A 9 -10.90 -7.43 -18.20
N LYS A 10 -11.72 -7.89 -17.26
CA LYS A 10 -11.35 -8.74 -16.12
C LYS A 10 -12.12 -10.06 -16.19
N GLY A 11 -11.46 -11.19 -15.93
CA GLY A 11 -12.07 -12.55 -15.96
C GLY A 11 -11.34 -13.52 -16.91
N PRO A 12 -11.72 -14.81 -16.96
CA PRO A 12 -11.14 -15.79 -17.88
C PRO A 12 -11.50 -15.50 -19.35
N ALA A 13 -10.66 -15.93 -20.30
CA ALA A 13 -10.74 -15.56 -21.72
C ALA A 13 -12.12 -15.81 -22.38
N HIS A 14 -12.90 -16.77 -21.86
CA HIS A 14 -14.22 -17.14 -22.38
C HIS A 14 -15.40 -16.46 -21.67
N PHE A 15 -15.17 -15.77 -20.54
CA PHE A 15 -16.19 -15.07 -19.76
C PHE A 15 -15.62 -13.77 -19.18
N ILE A 16 -15.54 -12.73 -20.02
CA ILE A 16 -15.21 -11.37 -19.58
C ILE A 16 -16.50 -10.75 -19.01
N THR A 17 -16.73 -10.92 -17.71
CA THR A 17 -17.87 -10.31 -17.01
C THR A 17 -17.68 -8.80 -16.83
N GLU A 18 -18.42 -8.01 -17.63
CA GLU A 18 -18.93 -6.61 -17.49
C GLU A 18 -18.08 -5.48 -16.89
N HIS A 19 -16.88 -5.69 -16.34
CA HIS A 19 -16.03 -4.62 -15.81
C HIS A 19 -15.16 -3.99 -16.90
N GLN A 20 -15.79 -3.73 -18.05
CA GLN A 20 -15.13 -3.16 -19.21
C GLN A 20 -14.96 -1.66 -19.01
N LYS A 21 -13.72 -1.20 -18.79
CA LYS A 21 -13.40 0.24 -18.83
C LYS A 21 -12.72 0.58 -20.16
N SER A 22 -13.25 1.58 -20.85
CA SER A 22 -12.65 2.15 -22.06
C SER A 22 -12.02 3.49 -21.75
N PHE A 23 -10.77 3.68 -22.18
CA PHE A 23 -10.03 4.92 -22.02
C PHE A 23 -9.78 5.55 -23.39
N SER A 24 -9.91 6.87 -23.48
CA SER A 24 -9.64 7.67 -24.68
C SER A 24 -8.74 8.85 -24.33
N GLY A 25 -8.06 9.41 -25.33
CA GLY A 25 -7.20 10.59 -25.10
C GLY A 25 -5.85 10.24 -24.49
N ILE A 26 -5.24 9.15 -24.96
CA ILE A 26 -3.84 8.81 -24.67
C ILE A 26 -2.98 10.01 -25.14
N LYS A 27 -2.35 10.71 -24.20
CA LYS A 27 -1.46 11.85 -24.50
C LYS A 27 -0.05 11.32 -24.70
N GLY A 28 0.56 11.58 -25.86
CA GLY A 28 1.85 10.98 -26.21
C GLY A 28 1.72 9.45 -26.39
N LEU A 29 2.66 8.68 -25.85
CA LEU A 29 2.74 7.22 -25.98
C LEU A 29 2.34 6.45 -24.70
N GLN A 30 1.76 7.12 -23.69
CA GLN A 30 1.53 6.50 -22.38
C GLN A 30 0.18 6.87 -21.76
N LEU A 31 -0.44 5.88 -21.10
CA LEU A 31 -1.63 6.03 -20.26
C LEU A 31 -1.44 5.21 -18.99
N LYS A 32 -1.54 5.84 -17.82
CA LYS A 32 -1.49 5.13 -16.53
C LYS A 32 -2.87 4.58 -16.20
N VAL A 33 -2.95 3.28 -15.89
CA VAL A 33 -4.17 2.62 -15.45
C VAL A 33 -3.93 1.97 -14.10
N ASN A 34 -4.81 2.23 -13.15
CA ASN A 34 -4.77 1.61 -11.82
C ASN A 34 -5.53 0.28 -11.86
N LEU A 35 -4.79 -0.82 -11.72
CA LEU A 35 -5.32 -2.18 -11.66
C LEU A 35 -5.35 -2.68 -10.22
N GLN A 36 -6.25 -3.61 -9.95
CA GLN A 36 -6.27 -4.33 -8.68
C GLN A 36 -5.10 -5.32 -8.64
N PRO A 37 -4.45 -5.53 -7.50
CA PRO A 37 -3.46 -6.59 -7.34
C PRO A 37 -4.11 -7.98 -7.37
N ASN A 38 -3.32 -9.01 -7.70
CA ASN A 38 -3.73 -10.43 -7.78
C ASN A 38 -4.89 -10.71 -8.74
N ASP A 39 -4.93 -10.02 -9.88
CA ASP A 39 -5.98 -10.14 -10.88
C ASP A 39 -5.42 -10.33 -12.29
N ASN A 40 -6.23 -10.96 -13.15
CA ASN A 40 -5.94 -11.13 -14.56
C ASN A 40 -6.75 -10.14 -15.39
N TYR A 41 -6.05 -9.42 -16.26
CA TYR A 41 -6.63 -8.42 -17.14
C TYR A 41 -6.30 -8.71 -18.59
N PHE A 42 -7.30 -8.54 -19.45
CA PHE A 42 -7.10 -8.55 -20.89
C PHE A 42 -7.12 -7.13 -21.42
N PHE A 43 -6.03 -6.74 -22.07
CA PHE A 43 -5.87 -5.44 -22.71
C PHE A 43 -6.09 -5.56 -24.20
N TYR A 44 -6.85 -4.62 -24.73
CA TYR A 44 -7.14 -4.51 -26.15
C TYR A 44 -7.01 -3.07 -26.61
N VAL A 45 -6.48 -2.89 -27.82
CA VAL A 45 -6.36 -1.57 -28.43
C VAL A 45 -7.13 -1.55 -29.75
N ARG A 46 -7.76 -0.42 -30.04
CA ARG A 46 -8.30 -0.11 -31.38
C ARG A 46 -8.12 1.36 -31.69
N ALA A 47 -7.94 1.69 -32.96
CA ALA A 47 -7.95 3.06 -33.44
C ALA A 47 -9.38 3.51 -33.76
N ILE A 48 -9.70 4.76 -33.44
CA ILE A 48 -10.96 5.42 -33.78
C ILE A 48 -10.67 6.78 -34.38
N ASN A 49 -11.21 7.03 -35.57
CA ASN A 49 -11.12 8.34 -36.22
C ASN A 49 -12.51 8.78 -36.72
N THR A 50 -12.57 9.89 -37.45
CA THR A 50 -13.82 10.43 -38.01
C THR A 50 -14.47 9.53 -39.07
N PHE A 51 -13.72 8.59 -39.63
CA PHE A 51 -14.15 7.68 -40.70
C PHE A 51 -14.55 6.29 -40.18
N GLY A 52 -14.31 5.99 -38.90
CA GLY A 52 -14.75 4.75 -38.27
C GLY A 52 -13.79 4.21 -37.21
N THR A 53 -13.97 2.93 -36.91
CA THR A 53 -13.16 2.17 -35.94
C THR A 53 -12.37 1.08 -36.63
N SER A 54 -11.10 0.92 -36.29
CA SER A 54 -10.31 -0.23 -36.71
C SER A 54 -10.84 -1.52 -36.09
N GLU A 55 -10.36 -2.65 -36.61
CA GLU A 55 -10.42 -3.92 -35.90
C GLU A 55 -9.71 -3.82 -34.54
N GLN A 56 -10.14 -4.68 -33.61
CA GLN A 56 -9.57 -4.77 -32.28
C GLN A 56 -8.31 -5.64 -32.33
N SER A 57 -7.28 -5.25 -31.57
CA SER A 57 -6.07 -6.07 -31.43
C SER A 57 -6.36 -7.43 -30.79
N GLU A 58 -5.42 -8.37 -30.91
CA GLU A 58 -5.35 -9.51 -30.01
C GLU A 58 -5.27 -9.07 -28.54
N ALA A 59 -5.71 -9.96 -27.65
CA ALA A 59 -5.72 -9.71 -26.23
C ALA A 59 -4.31 -9.84 -25.64
N ALA A 60 -3.81 -8.80 -24.98
CA ALA A 60 -2.65 -8.93 -24.11
C ALA A 60 -3.11 -9.30 -22.70
N LEU A 61 -2.70 -10.47 -22.20
CA LEU A 61 -2.94 -10.88 -20.82
C LEU A 61 -1.91 -10.23 -19.89
N ILE A 62 -2.40 -9.46 -18.93
CA ILE A 62 -1.60 -8.88 -17.85
C ILE A 62 -2.11 -9.41 -16.53
N SER A 63 -1.26 -10.17 -15.83
CA SER A 63 -1.51 -10.62 -14.46
C SER A 63 -0.83 -9.67 -13.48
N THR A 64 -1.62 -9.03 -12.62
CA THR A 64 -1.06 -8.28 -11.50
C THR A 64 -0.67 -9.26 -10.39
N ARG A 65 0.47 -9.01 -9.75
CA ARG A 65 0.90 -9.71 -8.54
C ARG A 65 0.47 -8.90 -7.32
N GLY A 66 0.68 -9.44 -6.11
CA GLY A 66 0.33 -8.76 -4.87
C GLY A 66 0.96 -7.37 -4.75
N THR A 67 0.51 -6.59 -3.78
CA THR A 67 0.94 -5.19 -3.61
C THR A 67 2.46 -5.07 -3.56
N ARG A 68 3.00 -4.25 -4.46
CA ARG A 68 4.42 -3.92 -4.56
C ARG A 68 4.54 -2.41 -4.69
N PHE A 69 5.46 -1.84 -3.93
CA PHE A 69 5.82 -0.44 -3.95
C PHE A 69 7.29 -0.31 -3.57
N LEU A 70 7.94 0.76 -4.01
CA LEU A 70 9.28 1.12 -3.56
C LEU A 70 9.21 2.09 -2.39
N LEU A 71 10.27 2.11 -1.57
CA LEU A 71 10.47 3.20 -0.62
C LEU A 71 10.96 4.45 -1.36
N LEU A 72 10.32 5.59 -1.08
CA LEU A 72 10.65 6.88 -1.63
C LEU A 72 11.87 7.45 -0.89
N ARG A 73 13.06 7.28 -1.48
CA ARG A 73 14.35 7.65 -0.87
C ARG A 73 14.42 9.14 -0.52
N GLU A 74 13.76 9.98 -1.29
CA GLU A 74 13.65 11.43 -1.08
C GLU A 74 12.84 11.79 0.18
N THR A 75 12.00 10.88 0.68
CA THR A 75 11.23 11.07 1.91
C THR A 75 11.93 10.52 3.14
N ALA A 76 13.03 9.79 2.95
CA ALA A 76 13.72 9.12 4.03
C ALA A 76 14.47 10.12 4.90
N HIS A 77 14.21 10.09 6.20
CA HIS A 77 14.99 10.85 7.17
C HIS A 77 16.49 10.48 7.03
N PRO A 78 17.45 11.44 7.07
CA PRO A 78 18.87 11.19 6.81
C PRO A 78 19.54 10.16 7.73
N ALA A 79 18.96 9.90 8.91
CA ALA A 79 19.42 8.86 9.83
C ALA A 79 19.04 7.43 9.40
N LEU A 80 18.14 7.28 8.44
CA LEU A 80 17.74 5.99 7.88
C LEU A 80 18.61 5.63 6.68
N GLN A 81 19.05 4.38 6.64
CA GLN A 81 19.69 3.80 5.47
C GLN A 81 18.72 2.84 4.79
N ILE A 82 18.53 3.02 3.49
CA ILE A 82 17.71 2.12 2.67
C ILE A 82 18.63 1.25 1.83
N SER A 83 18.51 -0.07 2.02
CA SER A 83 19.20 -1.11 1.22
C SER A 83 19.08 -0.91 -0.29
N SER A 84 19.97 -1.52 -1.06
CA SER A 84 19.94 -1.50 -2.52
C SER A 84 18.64 -2.08 -3.10
N SER A 85 18.08 -3.13 -2.47
CA SER A 85 16.80 -3.73 -2.85
C SER A 85 15.59 -2.84 -2.61
N GLY A 86 15.74 -1.75 -1.82
CA GLY A 86 14.65 -0.85 -1.49
C GLY A 86 13.61 -1.41 -0.51
N THR A 87 13.91 -2.54 0.14
CA THR A 87 12.96 -3.26 1.03
C THR A 87 13.41 -3.31 2.48
N VAL A 88 14.64 -2.92 2.79
CA VAL A 88 15.16 -2.86 4.16
C VAL A 88 15.55 -1.43 4.51
N ILE A 89 15.07 -0.98 5.66
CA ILE A 89 15.40 0.28 6.32
C ILE A 89 16.20 -0.07 7.59
N SER A 90 17.32 0.60 7.82
CA SER A 90 18.11 0.44 9.04
C SER A 90 18.43 1.77 9.69
N PHE A 91 18.40 1.78 11.02
CA PHE A 91 18.80 2.92 11.84
C PHE A 91 19.91 2.46 12.80
N ALA A 92 21.11 3.06 12.69
CA ALA A 92 22.30 2.58 13.40
C ALA A 92 22.66 3.40 14.66
N GLU A 93 22.46 4.72 14.65
CA GLU A 93 23.00 5.60 15.69
C GLU A 93 21.92 6.29 16.53
N ARG A 94 21.97 6.13 17.86
CA ARG A 94 21.23 7.02 18.78
C ARG A 94 21.94 8.38 18.89
N ARG A 95 21.88 9.19 17.83
CA ARG A 95 22.03 10.64 18.02
C ARG A 95 20.74 11.18 18.63
N ARG A 96 20.81 12.29 19.37
CA ARG A 96 19.59 13.00 19.77
C ARG A 96 18.97 13.57 18.51
N LEU A 97 17.89 12.96 18.05
CA LEU A 97 17.12 13.42 16.91
C LEU A 97 15.95 14.27 17.44
N THR A 98 15.67 15.36 16.74
CA THR A 98 14.53 16.24 17.01
C THR A 98 13.23 15.67 16.48
N GLU A 99 13.32 14.77 15.49
CA GLU A 99 12.20 14.14 14.81
C GLU A 99 12.37 12.62 14.80
N ILE A 100 11.25 11.91 14.65
CA ILE A 100 11.26 10.46 14.52
C ILE A 100 11.72 10.09 13.09
N PRO A 101 12.80 9.29 12.93
CA PRO A 101 13.23 8.83 11.62
C PRO A 101 12.14 8.03 10.91
N SER A 102 11.68 8.55 9.78
CA SER A 102 10.60 7.96 8.99
C SER A 102 10.90 7.96 7.49
N VAL A 103 10.15 7.14 6.75
CA VAL A 103 10.18 7.06 5.29
C VAL A 103 8.81 6.60 4.78
N LEU A 104 8.45 7.08 3.59
CA LEU A 104 7.22 6.70 2.90
C LEU A 104 7.48 5.70 1.76
N GLY A 105 6.50 4.85 1.49
CA GLY A 105 6.41 4.07 0.26
C GLY A 105 5.77 4.87 -0.87
N GLU A 106 5.88 4.38 -2.10
CA GLU A 106 5.14 4.91 -3.24
C GLU A 106 3.63 4.93 -2.97
N GLU A 107 2.94 5.89 -3.58
CA GLU A 107 1.50 6.04 -3.42
C GLU A 107 0.76 4.80 -3.93
N LEU A 108 -0.04 4.21 -3.04
CA LEU A 108 -0.99 3.17 -3.37
C LEU A 108 -2.29 3.80 -3.87
N PRO A 109 -2.84 3.35 -5.02
CA PRO A 109 -4.03 3.93 -5.59
C PRO A 109 -5.26 3.69 -4.70
N ALA A 110 -6.22 4.62 -4.79
CA ALA A 110 -7.48 4.64 -4.04
C ALA A 110 -8.50 3.57 -4.48
N CYS A 111 -8.06 2.33 -4.64
CA CYS A 111 -8.90 1.24 -5.09
C CYS A 111 -8.40 -0.12 -4.60
N GLY A 112 -9.33 -1.03 -4.39
CA GLY A 112 -9.03 -2.42 -4.10
C GLY A 112 -8.51 -2.73 -2.73
N GLN A 113 -7.74 -3.82 -2.68
CA GLN A 113 -7.09 -4.29 -1.48
C GLN A 113 -5.59 -4.21 -1.66
N HIS A 114 -4.89 -3.69 -0.65
CA HIS A 114 -3.44 -3.63 -0.63
C HIS A 114 -2.90 -4.31 0.62
N TYR A 115 -1.99 -5.26 0.43
CA TYR A 115 -1.42 -6.03 1.54
C TYR A 115 0.10 -6.06 1.48
N TRP A 116 0.73 -5.77 2.61
CA TRP A 116 2.16 -5.98 2.80
C TRP A 116 2.44 -6.42 4.24
N GLU A 117 3.61 -6.99 4.43
CA GLU A 117 4.06 -7.39 5.77
C GLU A 117 5.38 -6.73 6.12
N THR A 118 5.60 -6.52 7.41
CA THR A 118 6.83 -5.94 7.93
C THR A 118 7.39 -6.79 9.06
N THR A 119 8.69 -7.06 9.01
CA THR A 119 9.47 -7.61 10.13
C THR A 119 10.34 -6.51 10.71
N VAL A 120 10.25 -6.30 12.02
CA VAL A 120 11.08 -5.34 12.75
C VAL A 120 12.00 -6.08 13.71
N THR A 121 13.31 -5.87 13.57
CA THR A 121 14.37 -6.53 14.35
C THR A 121 15.23 -5.52 15.07
N ASP A 122 15.66 -5.86 16.28
CA ASP A 122 16.51 -5.06 17.17
C ASP A 122 16.00 -3.64 17.50
N CYS A 123 14.76 -3.32 17.10
CA CYS A 123 14.14 -2.02 17.35
C CYS A 123 13.04 -2.14 18.42
N PRO A 124 13.23 -1.55 19.61
CA PRO A 124 12.26 -1.61 20.69
C PRO A 124 11.10 -0.60 20.56
N ALA A 125 11.22 0.39 19.67
CA ALA A 125 10.15 1.37 19.42
C ALA A 125 10.07 1.76 17.95
N TYR A 126 8.91 1.54 17.33
CA TYR A 126 8.70 1.73 15.89
C TYR A 126 7.23 2.01 15.57
N GLN A 127 6.99 2.61 14.40
CA GLN A 127 5.66 2.91 13.89
C GLN A 127 5.46 2.32 12.50
N LEU A 128 4.31 1.67 12.27
CA LEU A 128 3.93 1.09 10.98
C LEU A 128 2.51 1.54 10.63
N GLY A 129 2.28 2.01 9.41
CA GLY A 129 0.96 2.45 9.03
C GLY A 129 0.85 3.01 7.62
N ILE A 130 -0.09 3.93 7.45
CA ILE A 130 -0.33 4.67 6.22
C ILE A 130 -0.55 6.16 6.50
N CYS A 131 -0.29 6.98 5.49
CA CYS A 131 -0.59 8.42 5.49
C CYS A 131 -1.34 8.79 4.21
N ALA A 132 -2.34 9.66 4.32
CA ALA A 132 -3.08 10.18 3.17
C ALA A 132 -2.17 10.99 2.24
N SER A 133 -2.30 10.82 0.92
CA SER A 133 -1.49 11.56 -0.05
C SER A 133 -1.68 13.07 0.04
N SER A 134 -2.87 13.55 0.42
CA SER A 134 -3.11 14.97 0.73
C SER A 134 -2.22 15.51 1.85
N ALA A 135 -1.99 14.73 2.91
CA ALA A 135 -1.16 15.15 4.04
C ALA A 135 0.32 15.21 3.69
N VAL A 136 0.82 14.28 2.87
CA VAL A 136 2.18 14.32 2.33
C VAL A 136 2.40 15.60 1.53
N ARG A 137 1.46 15.95 0.63
CA ARG A 137 1.53 17.19 -0.18
C ARG A 137 1.48 18.45 0.68
N ALA A 138 0.77 18.42 1.79
CA ALA A 138 0.65 19.56 2.71
C ALA A 138 1.79 19.66 3.73
N GLY A 139 2.72 18.68 3.78
CA GLY A 139 3.75 18.60 4.82
C GLY A 139 3.19 18.31 6.21
N ALA A 140 1.98 17.77 6.30
CA ALA A 140 1.23 17.54 7.53
C ALA A 140 1.30 16.05 7.96
N LEU A 141 2.51 15.49 7.97
CA LEU A 141 2.73 14.10 8.39
C LEU A 141 2.50 13.93 9.89
N GLY A 142 1.94 12.78 10.29
CA GLY A 142 1.71 12.46 11.71
C GLY A 142 0.48 13.14 12.33
N HIS A 143 -0.27 13.94 11.56
CA HIS A 143 -1.56 14.44 12.01
C HIS A 143 -2.57 13.29 12.15
N ALA A 144 -3.24 13.24 13.30
CA ALA A 144 -4.12 12.12 13.66
C ALA A 144 -5.30 11.90 12.70
N GLU A 145 -5.70 12.93 11.95
CA GLU A 145 -6.80 12.85 10.97
C GLU A 145 -6.38 12.24 9.63
N THR A 146 -5.09 12.23 9.33
CA THR A 146 -4.56 11.88 7.99
C THR A 146 -3.49 10.79 8.05
N SER A 147 -3.21 10.27 9.24
CA SER A 147 -2.22 9.22 9.48
C SER A 147 -2.84 8.14 10.35
N TRP A 148 -2.71 6.88 9.92
CA TRP A 148 -3.25 5.71 10.61
C TRP A 148 -2.13 4.72 10.85
N TYR A 149 -1.73 4.54 12.09
CA TYR A 149 -0.54 3.73 12.40
C TYR A 149 -0.64 2.99 13.72
N MET A 150 0.11 1.90 13.78
CA MET A 150 0.43 1.16 14.98
C MET A 150 1.80 1.63 15.48
N HIS A 151 1.86 2.02 16.75
CA HIS A 151 3.10 2.27 17.48
C HIS A 151 3.36 1.08 18.41
N CYS A 152 4.57 0.50 18.31
CA CYS A 152 5.05 -0.50 19.24
C CYS A 152 6.10 0.14 20.14
N SER A 153 6.03 -0.10 21.45
CA SER A 153 7.04 0.33 22.43
C SER A 153 7.32 -0.77 23.46
N GLU A 154 8.48 -0.73 24.11
CA GLU A 154 8.81 -1.65 25.20
C GLU A 154 7.88 -1.48 26.42
N PRO A 155 7.51 -2.57 27.12
CA PRO A 155 7.88 -3.98 26.89
C PRO A 155 6.87 -4.73 26.01
N GLN A 156 6.56 -4.24 24.81
CA GLN A 156 5.58 -4.77 23.83
C GLN A 156 4.15 -4.25 24.02
N ARG A 157 4.02 -2.94 24.22
CA ARG A 157 2.73 -2.25 24.13
C ARG A 157 2.48 -1.83 22.69
N TYR A 158 1.28 -2.14 22.21
CA TYR A 158 0.79 -1.76 20.90
C TYR A 158 -0.29 -0.72 21.05
N THR A 159 -0.05 0.46 20.51
CA THR A 159 -0.99 1.58 20.53
C THR A 159 -1.35 1.94 19.09
N PHE A 160 -2.63 2.09 18.80
CA PHE A 160 -3.14 2.43 17.47
C PHE A 160 -3.64 3.87 17.46
N PHE A 161 -3.19 4.63 16.47
CA PHE A 161 -3.54 6.03 16.27
C PHE A 161 -4.34 6.18 14.98
N TYR A 162 -5.54 6.76 15.07
CA TYR A 162 -6.44 6.92 13.93
C TYR A 162 -7.53 7.95 14.19
N SER A 163 -7.79 8.86 13.25
CA SER A 163 -8.92 9.80 13.30
C SER A 163 -9.09 10.50 14.66
N GLY A 164 -7.97 10.99 15.22
CA GLY A 164 -7.93 11.64 16.54
C GLY A 164 -8.03 10.69 17.75
N ILE A 165 -8.18 9.39 17.53
CA ILE A 165 -8.35 8.36 18.55
C ILE A 165 -7.01 7.66 18.82
N VAL A 166 -6.81 7.30 20.09
CA VAL A 166 -5.71 6.46 20.57
C VAL A 166 -6.32 5.22 21.21
N SER A 167 -5.85 4.03 20.84
CA SER A 167 -6.33 2.76 21.40
C SER A 167 -5.17 1.84 21.76
N ASP A 168 -5.08 1.47 23.03
CA ASP A 168 -4.08 0.51 23.52
C ASP A 168 -4.59 -0.93 23.42
N VAL A 169 -3.77 -1.82 22.88
CA VAL A 169 -4.07 -3.24 22.77
C VAL A 169 -2.99 -4.04 23.48
N HIS A 170 -3.43 -4.92 24.36
CA HIS A 170 -2.59 -5.94 24.96
C HIS A 170 -2.62 -7.17 24.05
N VAL A 171 -1.46 -7.50 23.47
CA VAL A 171 -1.31 -8.69 22.64
C VAL A 171 -0.64 -9.77 23.46
N SER A 172 -1.22 -10.97 23.47
CA SER A 172 -0.69 -12.12 24.22
C SER A 172 0.60 -12.69 23.62
N GLU A 173 0.78 -12.53 22.31
CA GLU A 173 1.90 -13.03 21.55
C GLU A 173 2.52 -11.90 20.73
N ARG A 174 3.83 -11.71 20.84
CA ARG A 174 4.55 -10.72 20.04
C ARG A 174 4.54 -11.15 18.56
N PRO A 175 3.94 -10.38 17.63
CA PRO A 175 4.05 -10.67 16.21
C PRO A 175 5.51 -10.61 15.75
N ALA A 176 6.04 -11.73 15.25
CA ALA A 176 7.32 -11.75 14.54
C ALA A 176 7.24 -10.95 13.22
N ARG A 177 6.03 -10.80 12.70
CA ARG A 177 5.72 -10.07 11.48
C ARG A 177 4.32 -9.48 11.55
N VAL A 178 4.21 -8.20 11.16
CA VAL A 178 2.94 -7.46 11.16
C VAL A 178 2.50 -7.28 9.72
N GLY A 179 1.33 -7.81 9.38
CA GLY A 179 0.65 -7.57 8.12
C GLY A 179 -0.25 -6.34 8.21
N ILE A 180 -0.29 -5.54 7.15
CA ILE A 180 -1.20 -4.40 7.00
C ILE A 180 -2.05 -4.64 5.76
N LEU A 181 -3.37 -4.69 5.94
CA LEU A 181 -4.34 -4.80 4.86
C LEU A 181 -5.17 -3.52 4.78
N LEU A 182 -5.03 -2.78 3.69
CA LEU A 182 -5.91 -1.67 3.33
C LEU A 182 -6.97 -2.16 2.35
N ASP A 183 -8.24 -2.07 2.72
CA ASP A 183 -9.36 -2.49 1.91
C ASP A 183 -10.28 -1.30 1.63
N TYR A 184 -10.17 -0.74 0.42
CA TYR A 184 -11.00 0.37 -0.04
C TYR A 184 -12.44 -0.05 -0.27
N GLY A 185 -12.72 -1.31 -0.61
CA GLY A 185 -14.09 -1.80 -0.77
C GLY A 185 -14.80 -1.86 0.58
N GLY A 186 -14.12 -2.42 1.58
CA GLY A 186 -14.60 -2.54 2.97
C GLY A 186 -14.39 -1.30 3.83
N GLN A 187 -13.75 -0.24 3.32
CA GLN A 187 -13.48 1.02 4.03
C GLN A 187 -12.77 0.80 5.37
N ARG A 188 -11.69 0.01 5.33
CA ARG A 188 -11.00 -0.48 6.53
C ARG A 188 -9.51 -0.67 6.35
N LEU A 189 -8.79 -0.51 7.45
CA LEU A 189 -7.38 -0.81 7.60
C LEU A 189 -7.20 -1.83 8.73
N LEU A 190 -6.57 -2.95 8.44
CA LEU A 190 -6.37 -4.04 9.39
C LEU A 190 -4.88 -4.24 9.68
N PHE A 191 -4.56 -4.44 10.96
CA PHE A 191 -3.24 -4.85 11.43
C PHE A 191 -3.32 -6.30 11.92
N ILE A 192 -2.41 -7.14 11.45
CA ILE A 192 -2.51 -8.60 11.58
C ILE A 192 -1.17 -9.16 12.07
N ASN A 193 -1.18 -10.10 13.01
CA ASN A 193 -0.03 -10.97 13.22
C ASN A 193 0.04 -11.93 12.02
N ALA A 194 0.97 -11.69 11.10
CA ALA A 194 1.04 -12.43 9.84
C ALA A 194 1.38 -13.91 10.05
N HIS A 195 2.02 -14.27 11.18
CA HIS A 195 2.36 -15.66 11.48
C HIS A 195 1.14 -16.46 11.95
N SER A 196 0.36 -15.91 12.90
CA SER A 196 -0.79 -16.60 13.49
C SER A 196 -2.12 -16.29 12.79
N GLY A 197 -2.16 -15.28 11.92
CA GLY A 197 -3.39 -14.76 11.32
C GLY A 197 -4.31 -14.03 12.31
N GLN A 198 -3.82 -13.74 13.52
CA GLN A 198 -4.58 -12.99 14.53
C GLN A 198 -4.77 -11.54 14.07
N LEU A 199 -6.01 -11.05 14.12
CA LEU A 199 -6.30 -9.63 13.95
C LEU A 199 -5.82 -8.89 15.20
N LEU A 200 -4.86 -7.98 15.04
CA LEU A 200 -4.37 -7.12 16.11
C LEU A 200 -5.28 -5.93 16.31
N PHE A 201 -5.69 -5.29 15.21
CA PHE A 201 -6.58 -4.14 15.25
C PHE A 201 -7.26 -3.87 13.91
N SER A 202 -8.42 -3.21 13.95
CA SER A 202 -9.20 -2.82 12.78
C SER A 202 -9.65 -1.37 12.91
N ILE A 203 -9.33 -0.56 11.91
CA ILE A 203 -9.79 0.81 11.78
C ILE A 203 -10.83 0.86 10.66
N ARG A 204 -12.00 1.44 10.94
CA ARG A 204 -12.98 1.79 9.92
C ARG A 204 -12.85 3.27 9.62
N HIS A 205 -12.57 3.60 8.36
CA HIS A 205 -12.40 4.97 7.93
C HIS A 205 -12.78 5.09 6.45
N ARG A 206 -13.29 6.25 6.04
CA ARG A 206 -13.70 6.48 4.66
C ARG A 206 -12.49 6.87 3.79
N PHE A 207 -11.74 5.88 3.33
CA PHE A 207 -10.61 6.06 2.42
C PHE A 207 -11.09 6.36 1.00
N ASN A 208 -10.90 7.61 0.55
CA ASN A 208 -11.32 8.10 -0.77
C ASN A 208 -10.17 8.58 -1.66
N GLU A 209 -8.94 8.60 -1.15
CA GLU A 209 -7.75 9.04 -1.89
C GLU A 209 -6.62 8.05 -1.76
N GLY A 210 -5.54 8.26 -2.53
CA GLY A 210 -4.35 7.45 -2.44
C GLY A 210 -3.67 7.61 -1.08
N VAL A 211 -2.91 6.59 -0.69
CA VAL A 211 -2.18 6.60 0.58
C VAL A 211 -0.76 6.11 0.37
N HIS A 212 0.14 6.59 1.21
CA HIS A 212 1.51 6.11 1.29
C HIS A 212 1.65 5.16 2.47
N PRO A 213 2.19 3.94 2.27
CA PRO A 213 2.74 3.15 3.37
C PRO A 213 3.78 3.98 4.12
N ALA A 214 3.76 3.96 5.45
CA ALA A 214 4.62 4.79 6.29
C ALA A 214 5.31 3.93 7.36
N PHE A 215 6.62 4.15 7.52
CA PHE A 215 7.47 3.38 8.41
C PHE A 215 8.38 4.31 9.21
N ALA A 216 8.49 4.07 10.52
CA ALA A 216 9.36 4.84 11.38
C ALA A 216 10.09 3.97 12.40
N LEU A 217 11.37 4.28 12.65
CA LEU A 217 12.22 3.63 13.65
C LEU A 217 12.64 4.67 14.69
N GLU A 218 12.08 4.60 15.90
CA GLU A 218 12.39 5.56 16.97
C GLU A 218 13.69 5.20 17.70
N LYS A 219 14.14 3.95 17.56
CA LYS A 219 15.36 3.40 18.15
C LYS A 219 16.14 2.61 17.10
N PRO A 220 17.45 2.37 17.29
CA PRO A 220 18.25 1.58 16.36
C PRO A 220 17.63 0.21 16.08
N GLY A 221 17.86 -0.31 14.90
CA GLY A 221 17.32 -1.59 14.45
C GLY A 221 17.02 -1.59 12.96
N LYS A 222 16.25 -2.58 12.51
CA LYS A 222 15.93 -2.77 11.09
C LYS A 222 14.45 -3.05 10.90
N CYS A 223 13.90 -2.49 9.83
CA CYS A 223 12.57 -2.76 9.31
C CYS A 223 12.72 -3.38 7.92
N THR A 224 12.13 -4.56 7.71
CA THR A 224 12.17 -5.31 6.45
C THR A 224 10.75 -5.46 5.91
N LEU A 225 10.55 -5.01 4.68
CA LEU A 225 9.30 -5.11 3.93
C LEU A 225 9.24 -6.42 3.17
N HIS A 226 8.08 -7.08 3.25
CA HIS A 226 7.74 -8.25 2.46
C HIS A 226 6.54 -7.92 1.58
N LEU A 227 6.78 -7.87 0.27
CA LEU A 227 5.85 -7.34 -0.73
C LEU A 227 5.43 -8.43 -1.73
N GLY A 228 4.26 -8.25 -2.34
CA GLY A 228 3.71 -9.21 -3.28
C GLY A 228 3.16 -10.48 -2.63
N ILE A 229 2.92 -10.44 -1.33
CA ILE A 229 2.34 -11.53 -0.53
C ILE A 229 0.82 -11.35 -0.51
N GLU A 230 0.08 -12.45 -0.38
CA GLU A 230 -1.36 -12.41 -0.17
C GLU A 230 -1.72 -12.40 1.32
N PRO A 231 -2.80 -11.70 1.71
CA PRO A 231 -3.24 -11.71 3.11
C PRO A 231 -3.66 -13.12 3.55
N PRO A 232 -3.45 -13.49 4.84
CA PRO A 232 -3.93 -14.75 5.38
C PRO A 232 -5.43 -14.93 5.17
N ASP A 233 -5.85 -16.14 4.82
CA ASP A 233 -7.27 -16.46 4.52
C ASP A 233 -8.22 -16.09 5.65
N SER A 234 -7.75 -16.20 6.90
CA SER A 234 -8.50 -15.86 8.11
C SER A 234 -8.92 -14.39 8.20
N VAL A 235 -8.39 -13.51 7.35
CA VAL A 235 -8.68 -12.07 7.34
C VAL A 235 -9.57 -11.65 6.17
N ARG A 236 -9.72 -12.48 5.13
CA ARG A 236 -10.55 -12.15 3.96
C ARG A 236 -12.04 -11.99 4.29
N HIS A 237 -12.50 -12.59 5.39
CA HIS A 237 -13.92 -12.64 5.79
C HIS A 237 -14.25 -11.92 7.11
N LYS A 238 -13.25 -11.39 7.81
CA LYS A 238 -13.45 -10.57 9.01
C LYS A 238 -13.75 -9.14 8.62
#